data_AF-A0A2G6HN44-F1
#
_entry.id   AF-A0A2G6HN44-F1
#
_cell.length_a   1.000
_cell.length_b   1.000
_cell.length_c   1.000
_cell.angle_alpha   90.00
_cell.angle_beta   90.00
_cell.angle_gamma   90.00
#
_symmetry.space_group_name_H-M   'P 1'
#
loop_
_entity.id
_entity.type
_entity.pdbx_description
1 polymer ?
#
loop_
_entity_poly.entity_id
_entity_poly.type
_entity_poly.pdbx_seq_one_letter_code
_entity_poly.pdbx_strand_id
1 'polypeptide(L)'
;KERIPFLFTFHIRLFWSAALWWYVIFALCLALIGEHQVIFKRIPSQWLIAIFILGQAIFVLSHNQEVVLPIKAAFGQLEEEEMTYAQFYSEDLFSEINEFIGRPQESYRVISLGIHPAIALHNGFYTLDGYQNNYPLRYKHAFREIMAAELDKTLIWQAYFDGWGNRAYLLTPELSDFMYTKYDDGVVKNLALETAVLREMGGEYVFSGVEIENYEQLGLTHQRTFENETSPWRIYLYAVNNPD
;
A
#
# COMPACT_ATOMS: atom_id res chain seq x y z
N LYS A 1 7.36 -36.85 -4.56
CA LYS A 1 5.88 -36.81 -4.51
C LYS A 1 5.41 -35.75 -5.50
N GLU A 2 5.07 -36.17 -6.71
CA GLU A 2 4.48 -35.28 -7.71
C GLU A 2 3.17 -34.73 -7.16
N ARG A 3 3.11 -33.41 -6.98
CA ARG A 3 1.90 -32.72 -6.55
C ARG A 3 1.10 -32.44 -7.82
N ILE A 4 -0.11 -32.99 -7.92
CA ILE A 4 -1.03 -32.73 -9.04
C ILE A 4 -1.41 -31.25 -8.99
N PRO A 5 -0.90 -30.38 -9.89
CA PRO A 5 -1.00 -28.93 -9.73
C PRO A 5 -2.45 -28.44 -9.74
N PHE A 6 -3.29 -29.11 -10.53
CA PHE A 6 -4.70 -28.78 -10.72
C PHE A 6 -5.51 -28.75 -9.41
N LEU A 7 -5.35 -29.76 -8.54
CA LEU A 7 -6.08 -29.84 -7.28
C LEU A 7 -5.67 -28.72 -6.31
N PHE A 8 -4.40 -28.30 -6.37
CA PHE A 8 -3.89 -27.20 -5.54
C PHE A 8 -4.43 -25.84 -5.99
N THR A 9 -4.48 -25.60 -7.30
CA THR A 9 -5.06 -24.37 -7.86
C THR A 9 -6.56 -24.25 -7.55
N PHE A 10 -7.29 -25.37 -7.55
CA PHE A 10 -8.74 -25.37 -7.27
C PHE A 10 -9.06 -25.16 -5.79
N HIS A 11 -8.26 -25.74 -4.88
CA HIS A 11 -8.39 -25.54 -3.43
C HIS A 11 -8.24 -24.07 -3.03
N ILE A 12 -7.28 -23.37 -3.66
CA ILE A 12 -7.08 -21.94 -3.43
C ILE A 12 -8.34 -21.17 -3.85
N ARG A 13 -8.90 -21.42 -5.05
CA ARG A 13 -10.07 -20.68 -5.58
C ARG A 13 -11.37 -20.89 -4.81
N LEU A 14 -11.64 -22.10 -4.32
CA LEU A 14 -12.81 -22.37 -3.48
C LEU A 14 -12.78 -21.58 -2.17
N PHE A 15 -11.59 -21.40 -1.58
CA PHE A 15 -11.43 -20.59 -0.38
C PHE A 15 -11.86 -19.13 -0.58
N TRP A 16 -11.61 -18.54 -1.77
CA TRP A 16 -12.07 -17.18 -2.09
C TRP A 16 -13.60 -17.05 -2.12
N SER A 17 -14.32 -18.15 -2.36
CA SER A 17 -15.78 -18.18 -2.31
C SER A 17 -16.36 -18.50 -0.92
N ALA A 18 -15.52 -18.77 0.09
CA ALA A 18 -15.98 -19.18 1.41
C ALA A 18 -16.92 -18.15 2.06
N ALA A 19 -16.63 -16.86 1.90
CA ALA A 19 -17.49 -15.78 2.39
C ALA A 19 -18.90 -15.87 1.81
N LEU A 20 -19.04 -16.11 0.50
CA LEU A 20 -20.34 -16.31 -0.14
C LEU A 20 -21.08 -17.50 0.46
N TRP A 21 -20.40 -18.63 0.64
CA TRP A 21 -21.02 -19.84 1.21
C TRP A 21 -21.51 -19.63 2.64
N TRP A 22 -20.78 -18.87 3.47
CA TRP A 22 -21.26 -18.52 4.81
C TRP A 22 -22.53 -17.69 4.78
N TYR A 23 -22.64 -16.73 3.86
CA TYR A 23 -23.88 -15.96 3.69
C TYR A 23 -25.04 -16.81 3.14
N VAL A 24 -24.77 -17.77 2.25
CA VAL A 24 -25.79 -18.73 1.78
C VAL A 24 -26.29 -19.60 2.92
N ILE A 25 -25.38 -20.17 3.74
CA ILE A 25 -25.75 -20.96 4.91
C ILE A 25 -26.56 -20.11 5.90
N PHE A 26 -26.13 -18.88 6.16
CA PHE A 26 -26.86 -17.95 7.01
C PHE A 26 -28.29 -17.70 6.50
N ALA A 27 -28.45 -17.42 5.19
CA ALA A 27 -29.76 -17.23 4.57
C ALA A 27 -30.64 -18.49 4.67
N LEU A 28 -30.07 -19.69 4.49
CA LEU A 28 -30.79 -20.96 4.66
C LEU A 28 -31.24 -21.16 6.11
N CYS A 29 -30.39 -20.84 7.09
CA CYS A 29 -30.77 -20.87 8.51
C CYS A 29 -31.95 -19.91 8.80
N LEU A 30 -31.92 -18.70 8.25
CA LEU A 30 -33.04 -17.75 8.38
C LEU A 30 -34.33 -18.26 7.72
N ALA A 31 -34.22 -18.90 6.54
CA ALA A 31 -35.36 -19.49 5.85
C ALA A 31 -36.00 -20.62 6.69
N LEU A 32 -35.18 -21.51 7.25
CA LEU A 32 -35.64 -22.59 8.14
C LEU A 32 -36.33 -22.04 9.40
N ILE A 33 -35.82 -20.95 9.99
CA ILE A 33 -36.46 -20.26 11.12
C ILE A 33 -37.82 -19.67 10.70
N GLY A 34 -37.93 -19.15 9.49
CA GLY A 34 -39.17 -18.60 8.93
C GLY A 34 -40.24 -19.68 8.71
N GLU A 35 -39.86 -20.82 8.13
CA GLU A 35 -40.73 -21.95 7.85
C GLU A 35 -41.17 -22.69 9.12
N HIS A 36 -40.24 -22.87 10.06
CA HIS A 36 -40.51 -23.56 11.32
C HIS A 36 -40.75 -22.53 12.45
N GLN A 37 -42.00 -22.08 12.61
CA GLN A 37 -42.45 -21.27 13.77
C GLN A 37 -42.35 -21.97 15.15
N VAL A 38 -41.60 -23.07 15.22
CA VAL A 38 -41.71 -24.11 16.25
C VAL A 38 -40.79 -23.87 17.44
N ILE A 39 -39.67 -23.13 17.26
CA ILE A 39 -38.63 -23.03 18.30
C ILE A 39 -39.04 -22.06 19.42
N PHE A 40 -39.76 -20.97 19.12
CA PHE A 40 -40.20 -19.99 20.11
C PHE A 40 -41.66 -19.59 19.90
N LYS A 41 -42.60 -20.37 20.45
CA LYS A 41 -44.07 -20.13 20.35
C LYS A 41 -44.55 -18.74 20.83
N ARG A 42 -43.67 -17.91 21.41
CA ARG A 42 -43.98 -16.58 21.96
C ARG A 42 -43.40 -15.41 21.15
N ILE A 43 -42.43 -15.66 20.26
CA ILE A 43 -41.78 -14.59 19.47
C ILE A 43 -42.06 -14.90 18.00
N PRO A 44 -42.69 -13.99 17.24
CA PRO A 44 -42.88 -14.21 15.81
C PRO A 44 -41.52 -14.35 15.13
N SER A 45 -41.35 -15.39 14.30
CA SER A 45 -40.07 -15.73 13.64
C SER A 45 -39.47 -14.56 12.86
N GLN A 46 -40.30 -13.65 12.35
CA GLN A 46 -39.90 -12.42 11.67
C GLN A 46 -39.02 -11.52 12.55
N TRP A 47 -39.32 -11.38 13.84
CA TRP A 47 -38.50 -10.58 14.76
C TRP A 47 -37.14 -11.22 15.01
N LEU A 48 -37.11 -12.56 15.13
CA LEU A 48 -35.86 -13.29 15.32
C LEU A 48 -34.97 -13.18 14.08
N ILE A 49 -35.55 -13.30 12.88
CA ILE A 49 -34.86 -13.06 11.61
C ILE A 49 -34.32 -11.64 11.55
N ALA A 50 -35.13 -10.64 11.87
CA ALA A 50 -34.71 -9.24 11.88
C ALA A 50 -33.55 -8.99 12.86
N ILE A 51 -33.60 -9.58 14.06
CA ILE A 51 -32.51 -9.50 15.05
C ILE A 51 -31.23 -10.13 14.51
N PHE A 52 -31.29 -11.29 13.88
CA PHE A 52 -30.10 -11.93 13.31
C PHE A 52 -29.51 -11.14 12.15
N ILE A 53 -30.35 -10.62 11.24
CA ILE A 53 -29.90 -9.76 10.14
C ILE A 53 -29.26 -8.49 10.70
N LEU A 54 -29.90 -7.83 11.67
CA LEU A 54 -29.38 -6.63 12.30
C LEU A 54 -28.06 -6.91 13.03
N GLY A 55 -28.00 -8.01 13.79
CA GLY A 55 -26.79 -8.44 14.48
C GLY A 55 -25.64 -8.71 13.51
N GLN A 56 -25.91 -9.39 12.39
CA GLN A 56 -24.93 -9.62 11.34
C GLN A 56 -24.47 -8.31 10.70
N ALA A 57 -25.39 -7.39 10.41
CA ALA A 57 -25.05 -6.08 9.85
C ALA A 57 -24.18 -5.26 10.80
N ILE A 58 -24.55 -5.19 12.09
CA ILE A 58 -23.76 -4.53 13.12
C ILE A 58 -22.37 -5.15 13.22
N PHE A 59 -22.28 -6.48 13.24
CA PHE A 59 -21.00 -7.19 13.31
C PHE A 59 -20.10 -6.88 12.12
N VAL A 60 -20.64 -6.91 10.89
CA VAL A 60 -19.86 -6.58 9.68
C VAL A 60 -19.42 -5.12 9.69
N LEU A 61 -20.31 -4.18 10.02
CA LEU A 61 -20.00 -2.75 10.05
C LEU A 61 -18.99 -2.42 11.15
N SER A 62 -19.08 -3.04 12.32
CA SER A 62 -18.15 -2.81 13.44
C SER A 62 -16.75 -3.35 13.18
N HIS A 63 -16.58 -4.23 12.19
CA HIS A 63 -15.28 -4.78 11.77
C HIS A 63 -14.84 -4.26 10.40
N ASN A 64 -15.62 -3.37 9.78
CA ASN A 64 -15.25 -2.76 8.51
C ASN A 64 -14.41 -1.50 8.79
N GLN A 65 -13.13 -1.54 8.44
CA GLN A 65 -12.21 -0.43 8.68
C GLN A 65 -12.64 0.87 7.98
N GLU A 66 -13.28 0.81 6.82
CA GLU A 66 -13.82 1.99 6.12
C GLU A 66 -14.99 2.66 6.86
N VAL A 67 -15.61 1.96 7.81
CA VAL A 67 -16.64 2.52 8.70
C VAL A 67 -16.00 2.93 10.03
N VAL A 68 -15.17 2.08 10.60
CA VAL A 68 -14.58 2.26 11.93
C VAL A 68 -13.57 3.41 11.96
N LEU A 69 -12.68 3.50 10.98
CA LEU A 69 -11.59 4.49 10.99
C LEU A 69 -12.10 5.93 10.86
N PRO A 70 -13.04 6.28 9.95
CA PRO A 70 -13.60 7.62 9.91
C PRO A 70 -14.35 8.00 11.19
N ILE A 71 -15.04 7.04 11.83
CA ILE A 71 -15.69 7.26 13.13
C ILE A 71 -14.64 7.57 14.20
N LYS A 72 -13.59 6.74 14.31
CA LYS A 72 -12.47 6.99 15.23
C LYS A 72 -11.84 8.37 15.00
N ALA A 73 -11.57 8.72 13.75
CA ALA A 73 -11.02 10.03 13.38
C ALA A 73 -11.95 11.19 13.82
N ALA A 74 -13.25 11.08 13.58
CA ALA A 74 -14.23 12.10 13.99
C ALA A 74 -14.31 12.29 15.52
N PHE A 75 -14.01 11.25 16.29
CA PHE A 75 -13.93 11.30 17.76
C PHE A 75 -12.52 11.53 18.32
N GLY A 76 -11.51 11.74 17.46
CA GLY A 76 -10.11 11.92 17.88
C GLY A 76 -9.50 10.67 18.55
N GLN A 77 -9.97 9.49 18.17
CA GLN A 77 -9.53 8.18 18.70
C GLN A 77 -8.70 7.38 17.68
N LEU A 78 -8.26 8.02 16.60
CA LEU A 78 -7.41 7.38 15.61
C LEU A 78 -6.00 7.25 16.20
N GLU A 79 -5.46 6.04 16.22
CA GLU A 79 -4.07 5.80 16.62
C GLU A 79 -3.11 6.24 15.50
N GLU A 80 -1.85 6.55 15.82
CA GLU A 80 -0.87 7.03 14.84
C GLU A 80 -0.59 6.00 13.73
N GLU A 81 -0.65 4.71 14.06
CA GLU A 81 -0.50 3.60 13.10
C GLU A 81 -1.74 3.39 12.21
N GLU A 82 -2.89 3.97 12.58
CA GLU A 82 -4.15 3.83 11.85
C GLU A 82 -4.33 4.96 10.84
N MET A 83 -4.60 4.60 9.58
CA MET A 83 -4.87 5.57 8.52
C MET A 83 -6.17 5.22 7.81
N THR A 84 -7.06 6.22 7.66
CA THR A 84 -8.19 6.12 6.74
C THR A 84 -7.71 6.02 5.28
N TYR A 85 -8.57 5.53 4.39
CA TYR A 85 -8.27 5.50 2.94
C TYR A 85 -7.81 6.86 2.41
N ALA A 86 -8.52 7.93 2.78
CA ALA A 86 -8.20 9.29 2.36
C ALA A 86 -6.83 9.76 2.90
N GLN A 87 -6.48 9.41 4.14
CA GLN A 87 -5.16 9.71 4.72
C GLN A 87 -4.05 8.90 4.05
N PHE A 88 -4.28 7.61 3.78
CA PHE A 88 -3.30 6.77 3.09
C PHE A 88 -2.92 7.37 1.74
N TYR A 89 -3.91 7.76 0.92
CA TYR A 89 -3.65 8.33 -0.41
C TYR A 89 -3.32 9.82 -0.41
N SER A 90 -3.76 10.58 0.59
CA SER A 90 -3.45 12.00 0.79
C SER A 90 -3.54 12.83 -0.49
N GLU A 91 -4.69 12.76 -1.16
CA GLU A 91 -4.90 13.36 -2.48
C GLU A 91 -4.55 14.86 -2.52
N ASP A 92 -4.92 15.62 -1.47
CA ASP A 92 -4.60 17.04 -1.35
C ASP A 92 -3.08 17.28 -1.32
N LEU A 93 -2.34 16.52 -0.52
CA LEU A 93 -0.87 16.64 -0.41
C LEU A 93 -0.19 16.32 -1.75
N PHE A 94 -0.64 15.28 -2.44
CA PHE A 94 -0.07 14.88 -3.72
C PHE A 94 -0.49 15.81 -4.87
N SER A 95 -1.63 16.49 -4.75
CA SER A 95 -2.00 17.60 -5.64
C SER A 95 -1.01 18.76 -5.50
N GLU A 96 -0.63 19.13 -4.27
CA GLU A 96 0.40 20.18 -4.05
C GLU A 96 1.75 19.81 -4.68
N ILE A 97 2.15 18.53 -4.59
CA ILE A 97 3.37 18.03 -5.24
C ILE A 97 3.26 18.13 -6.76
N ASN A 98 2.13 17.72 -7.34
CA ASN A 98 1.90 17.77 -8.78
C ASN A 98 1.91 19.21 -9.31
N GLU A 99 1.23 20.13 -8.63
CA GLU A 99 1.20 21.55 -8.95
C GLU A 99 2.59 22.17 -8.87
N PHE A 100 3.39 21.80 -7.87
CA PHE A 100 4.76 22.26 -7.73
C PHE A 100 5.66 21.76 -8.87
N ILE A 101 5.54 20.49 -9.27
CA ILE A 101 6.29 19.94 -10.41
C ILE A 101 5.87 20.65 -11.72
N GLY A 102 4.58 20.98 -11.85
CA GLY A 102 4.08 21.86 -12.92
C GLY A 102 4.21 21.29 -14.34
N ARG A 103 4.41 19.98 -14.46
CA ARG A 103 4.55 19.24 -15.74
C ARG A 103 3.53 18.11 -15.82
N PRO A 104 3.09 17.71 -17.02
CA PRO A 104 2.22 16.54 -17.19
C PRO A 104 2.85 15.28 -16.58
N GLN A 105 2.09 14.55 -15.76
CA GLN A 105 2.59 13.37 -15.03
C GLN A 105 3.07 12.27 -15.98
N GLU A 106 2.54 12.14 -17.20
CA GLU A 106 3.04 11.17 -18.19
C GLU A 106 4.44 11.48 -18.74
N SER A 107 4.92 12.71 -18.54
CA SER A 107 6.19 13.19 -19.10
C SER A 107 7.42 12.74 -18.30
N TYR A 108 7.25 12.31 -17.05
CA TYR A 108 8.32 11.85 -16.17
C TYR A 108 7.91 10.58 -15.42
N ARG A 109 8.85 9.95 -14.71
CA ARG A 109 8.54 8.87 -13.78
C ARG A 109 9.11 9.15 -12.40
N VAL A 110 8.46 8.58 -11.40
CA VAL A 110 8.82 8.73 -9.99
C VAL A 110 9.16 7.38 -9.36
N ILE A 111 9.95 7.40 -8.29
CA ILE A 111 10.22 6.27 -7.42
C ILE A 111 10.04 6.71 -5.96
N SER A 112 9.72 5.77 -5.08
CA SER A 112 9.23 5.97 -3.72
C SER A 112 10.21 5.33 -2.72
N LEU A 113 10.65 6.10 -1.71
CA LEU A 113 11.47 5.60 -0.59
C LEU A 113 10.75 5.83 0.73
N GLY A 114 10.57 4.80 1.55
CA GLY A 114 9.86 4.96 2.83
C GLY A 114 8.40 5.39 2.68
N ILE A 115 7.82 5.21 1.49
CA ILE A 115 6.41 5.41 1.20
C ILE A 115 5.95 4.33 0.21
N HIS A 116 4.71 3.86 0.37
CA HIS A 116 4.15 2.83 -0.49
C HIS A 116 3.90 3.36 -1.93
N PRO A 117 4.45 2.73 -2.99
CA PRO A 117 4.34 3.25 -4.37
C PRO A 117 2.91 3.43 -4.89
N ALA A 118 1.96 2.65 -4.36
CA ALA A 118 0.54 2.79 -4.70
C ALA A 118 -0.01 4.20 -4.39
N ILE A 119 0.58 4.93 -3.44
CA ILE A 119 0.14 6.28 -3.10
C ILE A 119 0.41 7.23 -4.27
N ALA A 120 1.64 7.24 -4.80
CA ALA A 120 1.97 8.02 -5.99
C ALA A 120 1.15 7.57 -7.21
N LEU A 121 1.02 6.26 -7.42
CA LEU A 121 0.26 5.70 -8.55
C LEU A 121 -1.23 6.09 -8.53
N HIS A 122 -1.89 6.03 -7.37
CA HIS A 122 -3.29 6.43 -7.20
C HIS A 122 -3.50 7.92 -7.50
N ASN A 123 -2.52 8.75 -7.14
CA ASN A 123 -2.52 10.19 -7.42
C ASN A 123 -2.09 10.56 -8.86
N GLY A 124 -2.05 9.58 -9.78
CA GLY A 124 -1.81 9.82 -11.21
C GLY A 124 -0.34 9.89 -11.62
N PHE A 125 0.62 9.75 -10.70
CA PHE A 125 2.03 9.74 -11.04
C PHE A 125 2.42 8.43 -11.72
N TYR A 126 3.30 8.51 -12.72
CA TYR A 126 3.85 7.34 -13.39
C TYR A 126 5.03 6.80 -12.59
N THR A 127 4.89 5.63 -11.99
CA THR A 127 5.88 5.07 -11.07
C THR A 127 6.78 4.04 -11.77
N LEU A 128 8.07 4.02 -11.40
CA LEU A 128 8.97 2.91 -11.75
C LEU A 128 8.86 1.75 -10.76
N ASP A 129 8.48 2.05 -9.53
CA ASP A 129 8.21 1.09 -8.48
C ASP A 129 6.74 0.69 -8.41
N GLY A 130 6.47 -0.41 -7.71
CA GLY A 130 5.11 -0.90 -7.57
C GLY A 130 5.01 -2.30 -7.00
N TYR A 131 3.80 -2.63 -6.56
CA TYR A 131 3.40 -3.98 -6.18
C TYR A 131 2.52 -4.56 -7.27
N GLN A 132 3.10 -5.44 -8.08
CA GLN A 132 2.45 -6.03 -9.24
C GLN A 132 2.62 -7.55 -9.22
N ASN A 133 1.52 -8.27 -9.40
CA ASN A 133 1.54 -9.75 -9.41
C ASN A 133 2.30 -10.32 -10.62
N ASN A 134 2.44 -9.54 -11.70
CA ASN A 134 3.12 -9.98 -12.91
C ASN A 134 3.69 -8.78 -13.69
N TYR A 135 4.99 -8.81 -13.96
CA TYR A 135 5.68 -7.88 -14.85
C TYR A 135 6.93 -8.56 -15.42
N PRO A 136 7.52 -8.07 -16.53
CA PRO A 136 8.64 -8.75 -17.17
C PRO A 136 9.85 -8.91 -16.23
N LEU A 137 10.42 -10.11 -16.14
CA LEU A 137 11.62 -10.37 -15.32
C LEU A 137 12.79 -9.44 -15.68
N ARG A 138 12.94 -9.10 -16.96
CA ARG A 138 13.95 -8.11 -17.42
C ARG A 138 13.80 -6.74 -16.74
N TYR A 139 12.56 -6.33 -16.44
CA TYR A 139 12.28 -5.08 -15.75
C TYR A 139 12.71 -5.17 -14.29
N LYS A 140 12.48 -6.31 -13.62
CA LYS A 140 12.96 -6.55 -12.27
C LYS A 140 14.48 -6.41 -12.17
N HIS A 141 15.21 -7.00 -13.12
CA HIS A 141 16.66 -6.88 -13.18
C HIS A 141 17.10 -5.43 -13.41
N ALA A 142 16.50 -4.72 -14.37
CA ALA A 142 16.82 -3.31 -14.60
C ALA A 142 16.55 -2.44 -13.35
N PHE A 143 15.43 -2.65 -12.67
CA PHE A 143 15.09 -1.92 -11.44
C PHE A 143 16.06 -2.26 -10.29
N ARG A 144 16.49 -3.53 -10.18
CA ARG A 144 17.48 -3.96 -9.18
C ARG A 144 18.77 -3.15 -9.28
N GLU A 145 19.22 -2.85 -10.50
CA GLU A 145 20.47 -2.12 -10.74
C GLU A 145 20.43 -0.71 -10.13
N ILE A 146 19.25 -0.07 -10.03
CA ILE A 146 19.09 1.24 -9.36
C ILE A 146 19.64 1.21 -7.92
N MET A 147 19.54 0.07 -7.23
CA MET A 147 19.90 -0.09 -5.82
C MET A 147 20.89 -1.23 -5.59
N ALA A 148 21.67 -1.62 -6.60
CA ALA A 148 22.59 -2.76 -6.49
C ALA A 148 23.59 -2.57 -5.34
N ALA A 149 24.24 -1.40 -5.27
CA ALA A 149 25.17 -1.08 -4.19
C ALA A 149 24.48 -0.99 -2.81
N GLU A 150 23.23 -0.52 -2.75
CA GLU A 150 22.46 -0.49 -1.50
C GLU A 150 22.13 -1.90 -1.00
N LEU A 151 21.71 -2.80 -1.89
CA LEU A 151 21.39 -4.18 -1.55
C LEU A 151 22.62 -4.95 -1.07
N ASP A 152 23.80 -4.64 -1.61
CA ASP A 152 25.06 -5.31 -1.22
C ASP A 152 25.48 -5.01 0.23
N LYS A 153 24.90 -3.99 0.87
CA LYS A 153 25.12 -3.70 2.30
C LYS A 153 24.56 -4.77 3.23
N THR A 154 23.51 -5.51 2.81
CA THR A 154 22.93 -6.57 3.64
C THR A 154 22.35 -7.72 2.83
N LEU A 155 22.73 -8.93 3.22
CA LEU A 155 22.22 -10.16 2.63
C LEU A 155 20.70 -10.33 2.80
N ILE A 156 20.11 -9.72 3.83
CA ILE A 156 18.66 -9.83 4.09
C ILE A 156 17.86 -9.12 2.99
N TRP A 157 18.19 -7.87 2.68
CA TRP A 157 17.46 -7.12 1.65
C TRP A 157 17.78 -7.61 0.25
N GLN A 158 19.03 -8.02 -0.01
CA GLN A 158 19.40 -8.66 -1.26
C GLN A 158 18.57 -9.93 -1.50
N ALA A 159 18.54 -10.85 -0.54
CA ALA A 159 17.77 -12.09 -0.64
C ALA A 159 16.25 -11.83 -0.71
N TYR A 160 15.75 -10.84 0.02
CA TYR A 160 14.34 -10.45 -0.03
C TYR A 160 13.96 -9.95 -1.44
N PHE A 161 14.71 -9.00 -1.99
CA PHE A 161 14.40 -8.45 -3.30
C PHE A 161 14.54 -9.51 -4.39
N ASP A 162 15.63 -10.28 -4.38
CA ASP A 162 15.88 -11.29 -5.41
C ASP A 162 14.85 -12.45 -5.34
N GLY A 163 14.47 -12.85 -4.13
CA GLY A 163 13.49 -13.92 -3.88
C GLY A 163 12.03 -13.53 -4.06
N TRP A 164 11.66 -12.26 -3.85
CA TRP A 164 10.26 -11.82 -3.92
C TRP A 164 9.92 -11.17 -5.26
N GLY A 165 9.12 -11.85 -6.08
CA GLY A 165 8.81 -11.41 -7.46
C GLY A 165 7.95 -10.15 -7.57
N ASN A 166 7.03 -9.92 -6.64
CA ASN A 166 5.90 -9.00 -6.89
C ASN A 166 6.18 -7.53 -6.54
N ARG A 167 7.24 -7.22 -5.78
CA ARG A 167 7.55 -5.87 -5.32
C ARG A 167 8.81 -5.38 -6.01
N ALA A 168 8.68 -4.33 -6.81
CA ALA A 168 9.81 -3.53 -7.28
C ALA A 168 9.82 -2.26 -6.41
N TYR A 169 10.39 -2.34 -5.21
CA TYR A 169 10.42 -1.22 -4.24
C TYR A 169 11.86 -0.76 -4.05
N LEU A 170 12.06 0.53 -3.78
CA LEU A 170 13.36 1.01 -3.34
C LEU A 170 13.58 0.61 -1.88
N LEU A 171 14.67 -0.09 -1.59
CA LEU A 171 14.96 -0.67 -0.28
C LEU A 171 16.27 -0.13 0.28
N THR A 172 16.33 0.03 1.60
CA THR A 172 17.57 0.34 2.31
C THR A 172 17.61 -0.37 3.66
N PRO A 173 18.78 -0.91 4.10
CA PRO A 173 19.00 -1.38 5.48
C PRO A 173 18.79 -0.32 6.57
N GLU A 174 18.83 0.97 6.24
CA GLU A 174 18.66 2.04 7.22
C GLU A 174 17.20 2.22 7.64
N LEU A 175 16.26 1.62 6.88
CA LEU A 175 14.84 1.59 7.18
C LEU A 175 14.40 0.17 7.53
N SER A 176 13.60 0.03 8.59
CA SER A 176 13.01 -1.23 9.04
C SER A 176 11.67 -1.54 8.39
N ASP A 177 10.98 -0.54 7.84
CA ASP A 177 9.67 -0.67 7.18
C ASP A 177 9.68 -0.02 5.79
N PHE A 178 8.58 -0.16 5.05
CA PHE A 178 8.34 0.45 3.74
C PHE A 178 7.59 1.78 3.81
N MET A 179 7.05 2.13 4.99
CA MET A 179 6.21 3.32 5.18
C MET A 179 6.66 4.07 6.43
N TYR A 180 6.94 5.36 6.23
CA TYR A 180 7.32 6.31 7.27
C TYR A 180 6.43 7.54 7.13
N THR A 181 5.71 7.84 8.20
CA THR A 181 4.83 9.00 8.34
C THR A 181 5.61 10.19 8.92
N LYS A 182 4.96 11.35 8.99
CA LYS A 182 5.56 12.56 9.59
C LYS A 182 5.83 12.46 11.09
N TYR A 183 5.29 11.43 11.74
CA TYR A 183 5.46 11.13 13.16
C TYR A 183 6.67 10.22 13.43
N ASP A 184 7.24 9.62 12.38
CA ASP A 184 8.40 8.75 12.48
C ASP A 184 9.70 9.55 12.35
N ASP A 185 10.72 9.23 13.17
CA ASP A 185 12.04 9.87 13.14
C ASP A 185 12.98 9.27 12.07
N GLY A 186 12.44 8.79 10.95
CA GLY A 186 13.19 8.11 9.91
C GLY A 186 14.12 9.06 9.13
N VAL A 187 15.42 8.72 9.08
CA VAL A 187 16.43 9.42 8.27
C VAL A 187 17.36 8.38 7.65
N VAL A 188 17.69 8.55 6.36
CA VAL A 188 18.64 7.71 5.63
C VAL A 188 19.91 8.50 5.39
N LYS A 189 21.04 8.01 5.91
CA LYS A 189 22.30 8.75 5.94
C LYS A 189 23.20 8.45 4.77
N ASN A 190 23.27 7.19 4.36
CA ASN A 190 24.27 6.74 3.39
C ASN A 190 23.65 5.98 2.23
N LEU A 191 22.51 6.39 1.68
CA LEU A 191 21.86 5.69 0.58
C LEU A 191 22.81 5.56 -0.64
N ALA A 192 22.82 4.40 -1.30
CA ALA A 192 23.66 4.13 -2.46
C ALA A 192 22.77 3.78 -3.68
N LEU A 193 22.49 4.79 -4.51
CA LEU A 193 21.67 4.63 -5.72
C LEU A 193 22.50 4.84 -6.99
N GLU A 194 22.29 3.97 -7.96
CA GLU A 194 22.74 4.15 -9.34
C GLU A 194 21.78 5.11 -10.07
N THR A 195 21.92 6.40 -9.82
CA THR A 195 21.01 7.42 -10.39
C THR A 195 21.10 7.55 -11.91
N ALA A 196 22.20 7.10 -12.52
CA ALA A 196 22.30 6.94 -13.97
C ALA A 196 21.28 5.92 -14.50
N VAL A 197 21.18 4.75 -13.86
CA VAL A 197 20.21 3.71 -14.22
C VAL A 197 18.78 4.19 -13.98
N LEU A 198 18.53 4.87 -12.85
CA LEU A 198 17.23 5.48 -12.57
C LEU A 198 16.79 6.40 -13.71
N ARG A 199 17.71 7.24 -14.20
CA ARG A 199 17.47 8.17 -15.32
C ARG A 199 17.26 7.44 -16.64
N GLU A 200 18.04 6.40 -16.94
CA GLU A 200 17.87 5.57 -18.14
C GLU A 200 16.48 4.89 -18.18
N MET A 201 15.93 4.55 -17.01
CA MET A 201 14.57 4.04 -16.87
C MET A 201 13.49 5.15 -16.95
N GLY A 202 13.88 6.42 -17.10
CA GLY A 202 13.00 7.58 -17.19
C GLY A 202 12.60 8.18 -15.84
N GLY A 203 13.28 7.80 -14.76
CA GLY A 203 13.06 8.34 -13.42
C GLY A 203 13.65 9.74 -13.30
N GLU A 204 12.83 10.70 -12.91
CA GLU A 204 13.23 12.10 -12.72
C GLU A 204 13.03 12.59 -11.29
N TYR A 205 12.17 11.93 -10.51
CA TYR A 205 11.91 12.32 -9.13
C TYR A 205 11.91 11.12 -8.16
N VAL A 206 12.37 11.38 -6.94
CA VAL A 206 12.24 10.48 -5.79
C VAL A 206 11.29 11.12 -4.79
N PHE A 207 10.21 10.42 -4.44
CA PHE A 207 9.31 10.77 -3.36
C PHE A 207 9.74 10.00 -2.12
N SER A 208 10.25 10.70 -1.12
CA SER A 208 10.75 10.05 0.09
C SER A 208 9.90 10.41 1.29
N GLY A 209 9.45 9.41 2.07
CA GLY A 209 8.81 9.60 3.37
C GLY A 209 9.78 10.01 4.48
N VAL A 210 11.09 9.91 4.20
CA VAL A 210 12.20 10.20 5.12
C VAL A 210 13.21 11.11 4.46
N GLU A 211 13.99 11.84 5.25
CA GLU A 211 15.09 12.63 4.73
C GLU A 211 16.26 11.73 4.29
N ILE A 212 16.86 12.02 3.13
CA ILE A 212 18.07 11.37 2.63
C ILE A 212 19.23 12.35 2.84
N GLU A 213 20.09 12.18 3.85
CA GLU A 213 21.15 13.16 4.17
C GLU A 213 22.19 13.29 3.04
N ASN A 214 22.54 12.19 2.37
CA ASN A 214 23.57 12.17 1.32
C ASN A 214 23.01 12.39 -0.10
N TYR A 215 21.85 13.04 -0.24
CA TYR A 215 21.18 13.23 -1.54
C TYR A 215 22.11 13.88 -2.61
N GLU A 216 22.96 14.83 -2.21
CA GLU A 216 23.89 15.51 -3.13
C GLU A 216 24.90 14.54 -3.75
N GLN A 217 25.39 13.57 -2.96
CA GLN A 217 26.36 12.57 -3.42
C GLN A 217 25.76 11.61 -4.44
N LEU A 218 24.43 11.43 -4.39
CA LEU A 218 23.67 10.63 -5.35
C LEU A 218 23.38 11.37 -6.66
N GLY A 219 23.72 12.67 -6.76
CA GLY A 219 23.28 13.49 -7.87
C GLY A 219 21.78 13.77 -7.84
N LEU A 220 21.22 13.87 -6.63
CA LEU A 220 19.86 14.36 -6.41
C LEU A 220 19.91 15.82 -5.94
N THR A 221 18.82 16.55 -6.17
CA THR A 221 18.60 17.89 -5.62
C THR A 221 17.30 17.89 -4.83
N HIS A 222 17.36 18.23 -3.53
CA HIS A 222 16.16 18.46 -2.73
C HIS A 222 15.43 19.70 -3.26
N GLN A 223 14.17 19.52 -3.69
CA GLN A 223 13.37 20.59 -4.26
C GLN A 223 12.52 21.28 -3.20
N ARG A 224 11.77 20.47 -2.44
CA ARG A 224 10.84 20.92 -1.41
C ARG A 224 10.40 19.75 -0.53
N THR A 225 10.03 20.04 0.71
CA THR A 225 9.31 19.10 1.58
C THR A 225 7.85 19.53 1.68
N PHE A 226 6.94 18.56 1.53
CA PHE A 226 5.50 18.75 1.58
C PHE A 226 4.94 18.08 2.82
N GLU A 227 4.13 18.82 3.57
CA GLU A 227 3.43 18.35 4.76
C GLU A 227 2.18 19.23 4.93
N ASN A 228 1.06 18.64 5.32
CA ASN A 228 -0.13 19.38 5.72
C ASN A 228 -0.80 18.73 6.94
N GLU A 229 -1.78 19.41 7.53
CA GLU A 229 -2.38 18.97 8.79
C GLU A 229 -3.20 17.67 8.63
N THR A 230 -3.85 17.48 7.48
CA THR A 230 -4.77 16.36 7.22
C THR A 230 -4.05 15.10 6.77
N SER A 231 -2.86 15.22 6.18
CA SER A 231 -2.05 14.09 5.74
C SER A 231 -1.16 13.56 6.88
N PRO A 232 -1.06 12.24 7.06
CA PRO A 232 -0.06 11.65 7.95
C PRO A 232 1.35 11.71 7.33
N TRP A 233 1.51 12.08 6.06
CA TRP A 233 2.79 12.01 5.36
C TRP A 233 3.56 13.34 5.42
N ARG A 234 4.90 13.21 5.50
CA ARG A 234 5.86 14.24 5.12
C ARG A 234 6.63 13.72 3.92
N ILE A 235 6.55 14.40 2.79
CA ILE A 235 7.19 13.96 1.55
C ILE A 235 8.33 14.90 1.18
N TYR A 236 9.54 14.37 1.17
CA TYR A 236 10.73 15.03 0.64
C TYR A 236 10.81 14.74 -0.86
N LEU A 237 10.66 15.80 -1.67
CA LEU A 237 10.77 15.71 -3.13
C LEU A 237 12.21 15.95 -3.56
N TYR A 238 12.81 14.94 -4.17
CA TYR A 238 14.14 15.06 -4.78
C TYR A 238 14.03 14.94 -6.31
N ALA A 239 14.72 15.81 -7.03
CA ALA A 239 14.89 15.70 -8.48
C ALA A 239 16.21 15.01 -8.81
N VAL A 240 16.22 14.17 -9.84
CA VAL A 240 17.45 13.56 -10.37
C VAL A 240 18.15 14.57 -11.26
N ASN A 241 19.41 14.87 -10.97
CA ASN A 241 20.17 15.83 -11.76
C ASN A 241 20.44 15.26 -13.16
N ASN A 242 20.39 16.12 -14.18
CA ASN A 242 20.91 15.79 -15.50
C ASN A 242 22.43 15.99 -15.49
N PRO A 243 23.22 15.10 -16.11
CA PRO A 243 24.62 15.38 -16.35
C PRO A 243 24.69 16.49 -17.39
N ASP A 244 25.48 17.53 -17.08
CA ASP A 244 25.87 18.57 -18.03
C ASP A 244 26.62 17.99 -19.24
#